data_AF-A0A915AI85-F1
#
_entry.id   AF-A0A915AI85-F1
#
_cell.length_a   1.000
_cell.length_b   1.000
_cell.length_c   1.000
_cell.angle_alpha   90.00
_cell.angle_beta   90.00
_cell.angle_gamma   90.00
#
_symmetry.space_group_name_H-M   'P 1'
#
loop_
_entity.id
_entity.type
_entity.pdbx_description
1 polymer ?
#
loop_
_entity_poly.entity_id
_entity_poly.type
_entity_poly.pdbx_seq_one_letter_code
_entity_poly.pdbx_strand_id
1 'polypeptide(L)' 'MAMKVTPLTVEHCAKSLEFFVRMNGARSTLQYRRLPNNVLDLYHTEVPPPFQA' A
#
# COMPACT_ATOMS: atom_id res chain seq x y z
N MET A 1 23.25 -13.17 -11.86
CA MET A 1 21.84 -13.64 -11.77
C MET A 1 20.95 -12.44 -12.03
N ALA A 2 20.16 -12.44 -13.10
CA ALA A 2 19.24 -11.33 -13.37
C ALA A 2 18.09 -11.38 -12.37
N MET A 3 17.89 -10.31 -11.60
CA MET A 3 16.73 -10.19 -10.72
C MET A 3 15.48 -10.16 -11.61
N LYS A 4 14.66 -11.20 -11.54
CA LYS A 4 13.37 -11.25 -12.22
C LYS A 4 12.49 -10.21 -11.53
N VAL A 5 12.19 -9.10 -12.22
CA VAL A 5 11.30 -8.06 -11.67
C VAL A 5 9.89 -8.63 -11.65
N THR A 6 9.43 -9.05 -10.48
CA THR A 6 8.03 -9.39 -10.28
C THR A 6 7.26 -8.06 -10.19
N PRO A 7 6.26 -7.82 -11.06
CA PRO A 7 5.44 -6.63 -10.95
C PRO A 7 4.75 -6.61 -9.60
N LEU A 8 4.78 -5.45 -8.94
CA LEU A 8 4.10 -5.24 -7.67
C LEU A 8 2.62 -4.96 -7.94
N THR A 9 1.74 -5.67 -7.23
CA THR A 9 0.29 -5.49 -7.32
C THR A 9 -0.21 -4.73 -6.10
N VAL A 10 -1.06 -3.73 -6.33
CA VAL A 10 -1.79 -3.05 -5.25
C VAL A 10 -3.02 -3.88 -4.89
N GLU A 11 -3.10 -4.28 -3.63
CA GLU A 11 -4.24 -4.95 -3.04
C GLU A 11 -5.09 -3.94 -2.24
N HIS A 12 -6.39 -4.20 -2.11
CA HIS A 12 -7.33 -3.36 -1.38
C HIS A 12 -8.02 -4.14 -0.27
N CYS A 13 -8.06 -3.58 0.94
CA CYS A 13 -8.87 -4.08 2.04
C CYS A 13 -9.83 -3.00 2.54
N ALA A 14 -11.10 -3.13 2.17
CA ALA A 14 -12.14 -2.20 2.62
C ALA A 14 -12.42 -2.28 4.13
N LYS A 15 -12.14 -3.42 4.77
CA LYS A 15 -12.38 -3.62 6.21
C LYS A 15 -11.39 -2.84 7.08
N SER A 16 -10.12 -2.83 6.70
CA SER A 16 -9.07 -2.05 7.37
C SER A 16 -8.87 -0.66 6.75
N LEU A 17 -9.68 -0.31 5.74
CA LEU A 17 -9.64 0.97 5.03
C LEU A 17 -8.22 1.31 4.51
N GLU A 18 -7.62 0.36 3.79
CA GLU A 18 -6.26 0.52 3.31
C GLU A 18 -6.04 -0.14 1.94
N PHE A 19 -5.06 0.41 1.23
CA PHE A 19 -4.40 -0.21 0.10
C PHE A 19 -3.02 -0.68 0.54
N PHE A 20 -2.52 -1.77 -0.02
CA PHE A 20 -1.20 -2.26 0.34
C PHE A 20 -0.52 -3.02 -0.79
N VAL A 21 0.80 -3.10 -0.69
CA VAL A 21 1.65 -3.87 -1.60
C VAL A 21 2.49 -4.81 -0.76
N ARG A 22 2.56 -6.09 -1.15
CA ARG A 22 3.43 -7.09 -0.53
C ARG A 22 4.74 -7.20 -1.30
N MET A 23 5.87 -7.05 -0.61
CA MET A 23 7.21 -7.13 -1.20
C MET A 23 8.12 -7.98 -0.34
N ASN A 24 8.47 -9.20 -0.77
CA ASN A 24 9.46 -10.06 -0.10
C ASN A 24 9.32 -10.14 1.44
N GLY A 25 8.09 -10.38 1.91
CA GLY A 25 7.78 -10.46 3.35
C GLY A 25 7.57 -9.11 4.06
N ALA A 26 7.86 -7.99 3.39
CA ALA A 26 7.51 -6.65 3.83
C ALA A 26 6.20 -6.17 3.20
N ARG A 27 5.64 -5.10 3.76
CA ARG A 27 4.37 -4.51 3.33
C ARG A 27 4.45 -2.99 3.32
N SER A 28 4.12 -2.39 2.19
CA SER A 28 3.84 -0.95 2.11
C SER A 28 2.34 -0.73 2.23
N THR A 29 1.93 0.32 2.94
CA THR A 29 0.53 0.54 3.29
C THR A 29 0.13 1.99 3.03
N LEU A 30 -1.07 2.19 2.50
CA LEU A 30 -1.74 3.47 2.33
C LEU A 30 -3.12 3.38 2.98
N GLN A 31 -3.31 4.08 4.10
CA GLN A 31 -4.57 4.07 4.83
C GLN A 31 -5.42 5.28 4.51
N TYR A 32 -6.74 5.07 4.52
CA TYR A 32 -7.72 6.10 4.21
C TYR A 32 -8.89 6.10 5.19
N ARG A 33 -9.63 7.19 5.24
CA ARG A 33 -10.95 7.27 5.88
C ARG A 33 -11.98 7.68 4.84
N ARG A 34 -13.22 7.25 5.03
CA ARG A 34 -14.34 7.67 4.19
C ARG A 34 -14.96 8.91 4.81
N LEU A 35 -14.95 9.99 4.05
CA LEU A 35 -15.69 11.21 4.36
C LEU A 35 -17.03 11.22 3.60
N PRO A 36 -17.97 12.11 3.93
CA PRO A 36 -19.18 12.32 3.14
C PRO A 36 -18.88 12.59 1.66
N ASN A 37 -19.89 12.41 0.81
CA ASN A 37 -19.78 12.66 -0.64
C ASN A 37 -18.74 11.79 -1.37
N ASN A 38 -18.52 10.56 -0.87
CA ASN A 38 -17.59 9.58 -1.45
C ASN A 38 -16.14 10.08 -1.52
N VAL A 39 -15.75 10.99 -0.63
CA VAL A 39 -14.37 11.46 -0.53
C VAL A 39 -13.55 10.47 0.30
N LEU A 40 -12.38 10.08 -0.21
CA LEU A 40 -11.38 9.32 0.55
C LEU A 40 -10.31 10.28 1.05
N ASP A 41 -10.14 10.33 2.36
CA ASP A 41 -9.06 11.08 3.02
C ASP A 41 -7.89 10.13 3.30
N LEU A 42 -6.80 10.30 2.56
CA LEU A 42 -5.57 9.53 2.73
C LEU A 42 -4.74 10.15 3.85
N TYR A 43 -4.63 9.47 4.99
CA TYR A 43 -4.05 10.07 6.19
C TYR A 43 -2.74 9.43 6.66
N HIS A 44 -2.40 8.23 6.17
CA HIS A 44 -1.18 7.55 6.58
C HIS A 44 -0.61 6.74 5.42
N THR A 45 0.70 6.88 5.20
CA THR A 45 1.47 6.13 4.22
C THR A 45 2.73 5.60 4.89
N GLU A 46 3.01 4.33 4.70
CA GLU A 46 4.24 3.68 5.18
C GLU A 46 4.86 2.86 4.06
N VAL A 47 6.15 3.09 3.83
CA VAL A 47 7.01 2.28 2.95
C VAL A 47 8.19 1.82 3.81
N PRO A 48 8.47 0.51 3.93
CA PRO A 48 9.59 0.05 4.76
C PRO A 48 10.95 0.56 4.21
N PRO A 49 11.95 0.87 5.06
CA PRO A 49 13.19 1.52 4.67
C PRO A 49 13.93 0.90 3.47
N PRO A 50 14.02 -0.43 3.30
CA PRO A 50 14.69 -1.05 2.15
C PRO A 50 14.05 -0.74 0.79
N PHE A 51 12.83 -0.21 0.78
CA PHE A 51 12.05 0.09 -0.43
C PHE A 51 11.75 1.59 -0.58
N GLN A 52 12.33 2.43 0.28
CA GLN A 52 12.29 3.88 0.12
C GLN A 52 13.33 4.28 -0.95
N ALA A 53 12.97 5.25 -1.80
CA ALA A 53 13.82 5.74 -2.88
C ALA A 53 14.91 6.69 -2.38
#